data_AF-A0A536F860-F1
#
_entry.id   AF-A0A536F860-F1
#
_cell.length_a   1.000
_cell.length_b   1.000
_cell.length_c   1.000
_cell.angle_alpha   90.00
_cell.angle_beta   90.00
_cell.angle_gamma   90.00
#
_symmetry.space_group_name_H-M   'P 1'
#
loop_
_entity.id
_entity.type
_entity.pdbx_description
1 polymer ?
#
loop_
_entity_poly.entity_id
_entity_poly.type
_entity_poly.pdbx_seq_one_letter_code
_entity_poly.pdbx_strand_id
1 'polypeptide(L)'
;MRFGLDFGTSNTSLAVSDGQSSRVLPLDPLAGETMPTVLYIRRDGSAIVGRAAIDAYLEDNRTRGPLTREFQMLGVRVASSDPTQPSIEAHIYTDTHAPGRLFQALKTFLGDPLETRTNVFGSAKGL
;
A
#
# COMPACT_ATOMS: atom_id res chain seq x y z
N MET A 1 -0.26 -8.75 -29.48
CA MET A 1 0.05 -9.23 -28.11
C MET A 1 -1.06 -8.77 -27.18
N ARG A 2 -1.60 -9.67 -26.37
CA ARG A 2 -2.63 -9.39 -25.33
C ARG A 2 -2.11 -9.88 -23.99
N PHE A 3 -2.61 -9.32 -22.90
CA PHE A 3 -2.28 -9.79 -21.55
C PHE A 3 -3.52 -9.87 -20.68
N GLY A 4 -3.47 -10.74 -19.67
CA GLY A 4 -4.46 -10.85 -18.61
C GLY A 4 -3.76 -10.80 -17.26
N LEU A 5 -4.17 -9.86 -16.42
CA LEU A 5 -3.67 -9.72 -15.05
C LEU A 5 -4.75 -10.21 -14.09
N ASP A 6 -4.49 -11.32 -13.40
CA ASP A 6 -5.29 -11.71 -12.25
C ASP A 6 -4.73 -11.01 -11.03
N PHE A 7 -5.30 -9.85 -10.69
CA PHE A 7 -4.94 -9.10 -9.49
C PHE A 7 -5.78 -9.58 -8.31
N GLY A 8 -5.31 -10.66 -7.67
CA GLY A 8 -5.94 -11.28 -6.51
C GLY A 8 -5.60 -10.59 -5.19
N THR A 9 -6.34 -10.90 -4.13
CA THR A 9 -6.10 -10.34 -2.79
C THR A 9 -4.76 -10.78 -2.21
N SER A 10 -4.39 -12.05 -2.42
CA SER A 10 -3.15 -12.62 -1.87
C SER A 10 -2.04 -12.73 -2.90
N ASN A 11 -2.38 -13.08 -4.14
CA ASN A 11 -1.42 -13.32 -5.22
C ASN A 11 -1.88 -12.65 -6.51
N THR A 12 -0.90 -12.33 -7.34
CA THR A 12 -1.04 -11.75 -8.66
C THR A 12 -0.36 -12.63 -9.69
N SER A 13 -1.03 -12.83 -10.83
CA SER A 13 -0.50 -13.58 -11.97
C SER A 13 -0.69 -12.79 -13.26
N LEU A 14 0.23 -12.93 -14.21
CA LEU A 14 0.16 -12.27 -15.52
C LEU A 14 0.32 -13.29 -16.63
N ALA A 15 -0.68 -13.43 -17.47
CA ALA A 15 -0.60 -14.22 -18.69
C ALA A 15 -0.42 -13.30 -19.90
N VAL A 16 0.35 -13.75 -20.88
CA VAL A 16 0.52 -13.08 -22.17
C VAL A 16 0.13 -14.02 -23.31
N SER A 17 -0.47 -13.46 -24.35
CA SER A 17 -0.80 -14.17 -25.59
C SER A 17 -0.28 -13.41 -26.81
N ASP A 18 0.35 -14.15 -27.71
CA ASP A 18 0.81 -13.67 -29.01
C ASP A 18 -0.24 -13.85 -30.12
N GLY A 19 -1.38 -14.49 -29.82
CA GLY A 19 -2.42 -14.84 -30.78
C GLY A 19 -2.31 -16.25 -31.35
N GLN A 20 -1.28 -17.00 -31.01
CA GLN A 20 -1.11 -18.43 -31.33
C GLN A 20 -1.06 -19.29 -30.06
N SER A 21 -0.48 -18.76 -29.00
CA SER A 21 -0.38 -19.42 -27.70
C SER A 21 -0.59 -18.43 -26.56
N SER A 22 -0.76 -18.97 -25.36
CA SER A 22 -0.82 -18.20 -24.11
C SER A 22 0.12 -18.84 -23.09
N ARG A 23 0.83 -18.01 -22.34
CA ARG A 23 1.70 -18.48 -21.24
C ARG A 23 1.60 -17.55 -20.05
N VAL A 24 1.69 -18.13 -18.85
CA VAL A 24 1.82 -17.35 -17.61
C VAL A 24 3.28 -16.92 -17.48
N LEU A 25 3.50 -15.68 -17.05
CA LEU A 25 4.83 -15.14 -16.82
C LEU A 25 5.32 -15.52 -15.42
N PRO A 26 6.59 -15.91 -15.25
CA PRO A 26 7.17 -16.12 -13.93
C PRO A 26 7.43 -14.75 -13.27
N LEU A 27 6.44 -14.22 -12.57
CA LEU A 27 6.52 -12.91 -11.91
C LEU A 27 7.30 -12.93 -10.60
N ASP A 28 7.43 -14.09 -9.96
CA ASP A 28 8.14 -14.26 -8.71
C ASP A 28 9.36 -15.18 -8.90
N PRO A 29 10.57 -14.76 -8.48
CA PRO A 29 11.77 -15.59 -8.64
C PRO A 29 11.73 -16.92 -7.89
N LEU A 30 10.92 -17.04 -6.83
CA LEU A 30 10.82 -18.23 -5.99
C LEU A 30 9.55 -19.03 -6.30
N ALA A 31 8.40 -18.36 -6.35
CA ALA A 31 7.11 -19.00 -6.57
C ALA A 31 6.78 -19.23 -8.06
N GLY A 32 7.58 -18.66 -8.97
CA GLY A 32 7.39 -18.79 -10.41
C GLY A 32 6.24 -17.90 -10.89
N GLU A 33 5.10 -18.51 -11.19
CA GLU A 33 4.00 -17.88 -11.93
C GLU A 33 3.14 -16.91 -11.10
N THR A 34 3.20 -17.01 -9.77
CA THR A 34 2.39 -16.20 -8.85
C THR A 34 3.25 -15.35 -7.94
N MET A 35 2.99 -14.05 -7.88
CA MET A 35 3.68 -13.11 -7.00
C MET A 35 2.74 -12.64 -5.88
N PRO A 36 3.19 -12.48 -4.62
CA PRO A 36 2.36 -11.91 -3.56
C PRO A 36 1.80 -10.52 -3.94
N THR A 37 0.51 -10.27 -3.68
CA THR A 37 -0.12 -8.96 -3.88
C THR A 37 0.22 -8.04 -2.70
N VAL A 38 1.46 -7.55 -2.72
CA VAL A 38 2.02 -6.69 -1.68
C VAL A 38 2.72 -5.50 -2.32
N LEU A 39 2.53 -4.32 -1.73
CA LEU A 39 3.20 -3.07 -2.09
C LEU A 39 3.84 -2.48 -0.83
N TYR A 40 5.12 -2.15 -0.90
CA TYR A 40 5.83 -1.44 0.15
C TYR A 40 6.27 -0.08 -0.37
N ILE A 41 5.80 1.00 0.27
CA ILE A 41 6.20 2.37 -0.03
C ILE A 41 7.09 2.88 1.09
N ARG A 42 8.37 3.14 0.79
CA ARG A 42 9.30 3.75 1.74
C ARG A 42 8.99 5.23 1.95
N ARG A 43 9.55 5.81 3.01
CA ARG A 43 9.40 7.25 3.30
C ARG A 43 9.92 8.18 2.21
N ASP A 44 10.92 7.75 1.45
CA ASP A 44 11.43 8.49 0.28
C ASP A 44 10.48 8.42 -0.93
N GLY A 45 9.37 7.68 -0.82
CA GLY A 45 8.37 7.49 -1.86
C GLY A 45 8.68 6.37 -2.84
N SER A 46 9.80 5.65 -2.69
CA SER A 46 10.11 4.47 -3.51
C SER A 46 9.11 3.34 -3.25
N ALA A 47 8.72 2.64 -4.31
CA ALA A 47 7.72 1.58 -4.29
C ALA A 47 8.35 0.24 -4.68
N ILE A 48 8.06 -0.80 -3.90
CA ILE A 48 8.52 -2.17 -4.11
C ILE A 48 7.30 -3.08 -4.08
N VAL A 49 7.25 -4.10 -4.94
CA VAL A 49 6.12 -5.04 -5.03
C VAL A 49 6.57 -6.48 -4.81
N GLY A 50 5.60 -7.36 -4.53
CA GLY A 50 5.84 -8.80 -4.45
C GLY A 50 6.64 -9.24 -3.24
N ARG A 51 7.42 -10.32 -3.39
CA ARG A 51 8.30 -10.83 -2.33
C ARG A 51 9.31 -9.78 -1.86
N ALA A 52 9.95 -9.08 -2.81
CA ALA A 52 10.95 -8.06 -2.50
C ALA A 52 10.39 -6.94 -1.59
N ALA A 53 9.09 -6.65 -1.68
CA ALA A 53 8.43 -5.69 -0.79
C ALA A 53 8.35 -6.19 0.66
N ILE A 54 8.09 -7.48 0.84
CA ILE A 54 8.04 -8.13 2.15
C ILE A 54 9.44 -8.14 2.76
N ASP A 55 10.44 -8.58 1.99
CA ASP A 55 11.82 -8.68 2.46
C ASP A 55 12.37 -7.31 2.83
N ALA A 56 12.15 -6.30 1.97
CA ALA A 56 12.54 -4.92 2.25
C ALA A 56 11.82 -4.35 3.48
N TYR A 57 10.53 -4.62 3.66
CA TYR A 57 9.80 -4.15 4.84
C TYR A 57 10.36 -4.75 6.13
N LEU A 58 10.64 -6.06 6.14
CA LEU A 58 11.23 -6.73 7.31
C LEU A 58 12.63 -6.19 7.59
N GLU A 59 13.44 -6.01 6.54
CA GLU A 59 14.79 -5.47 6.62
C GLU A 59 14.80 -4.02 7.15
N ASP A 60 13.95 -3.15 6.61
CA ASP A 60 13.89 -1.74 7.03
C ASP A 60 13.39 -1.60 8.48
N ASN A 61 12.64 -2.59 9.00
CA ASN A 61 12.23 -2.65 10.41
C ASN A 61 13.16 -3.52 11.29
N ARG A 62 14.27 -4.06 10.73
CA ARG A 62 15.38 -4.84 11.32
C ARG A 62 15.67 -4.51 12.79
N THR A 63 16.15 -3.28 12.94
CA THR A 63 16.74 -2.73 14.17
C THR A 63 15.76 -1.84 14.91
N ARG A 64 14.49 -1.90 14.53
CA ARG A 64 13.50 -1.00 15.04
C ARG A 64 13.20 -1.34 16.49
N GLY A 65 13.33 -0.34 17.36
CA GLY A 65 12.91 -0.43 18.75
C GLY A 65 11.40 -0.67 18.88
N PRO A 66 10.85 -0.69 20.11
CA PRO A 66 9.42 -0.90 20.30
C PRO A 66 8.59 0.11 19.49
N LEU A 67 7.47 -0.37 18.96
CA LEU A 67 6.49 0.44 18.22
C LEU A 67 6.08 1.65 19.06
N THR A 68 6.58 2.82 18.68
CA THR A 68 6.28 4.10 19.33
C THR A 68 5.22 4.81 18.50
N ARG A 69 4.10 5.12 19.13
CA ARG A 69 2.99 5.84 18.52
C ARG A 69 2.78 7.16 19.23
N GLU A 70 2.49 8.18 18.45
CA GLU A 70 2.19 9.51 18.96
C GLU A 70 1.00 10.11 18.20
N PHE A 71 0.38 11.10 18.82
CA PHE A 71 -0.66 11.88 18.17
C PHE A 71 -0.01 12.84 17.18
N GLN A 72 -0.27 12.63 15.90
CA GLN A 72 0.15 13.53 14.83
C GLN A 72 -1.04 14.37 14.38
N MET A 73 -0.88 15.69 14.45
CA MET A 73 -1.87 16.62 13.92
C MET A 73 -1.87 16.62 12.39
N LEU A 74 -3.05 16.58 11.78
CA LEU A 74 -3.21 16.43 10.33
C LEU A 74 -3.33 17.76 9.60
N GLY A 75 -3.39 18.90 10.31
CA GLY A 75 -3.64 20.21 9.70
C GLY A 75 -5.06 20.37 9.12
N VAL A 76 -5.95 19.40 9.35
CA VAL A 76 -7.34 19.43 8.90
C VAL A 76 -8.22 19.82 10.09
N ARG A 77 -8.99 20.90 9.96
CA ARG A 77 -9.98 21.29 10.96
C ARG A 77 -11.34 20.71 10.62
N VAL A 78 -11.95 20.06 11.60
CA VAL A 78 -13.30 19.51 11.50
C VAL A 78 -14.22 20.41 12.32
N ALA A 79 -15.23 20.96 11.64
CA ALA A 79 -16.29 21.72 12.30
C ALA A 79 -17.32 20.76 12.89
N SER A 80 -17.80 21.07 14.10
CA SER A 80 -18.94 20.36 14.67
C SER A 80 -20.22 20.73 13.91
N SER A 81 -21.19 19.82 13.89
CA SER A 81 -22.55 20.14 13.46
C SER A 81 -23.25 21.09 14.44
N ASP A 82 -22.73 21.21 15.67
CA ASP A 82 -23.15 22.21 16.64
C ASP A 82 -22.32 23.51 16.47
N PRO A 83 -22.93 24.63 16.04
CA PRO A 83 -22.22 25.88 15.78
C PRO A 83 -21.64 26.54 17.04
N THR A 84 -22.01 26.08 18.23
CA THR A 84 -21.45 26.58 19.50
C THR A 84 -20.13 25.90 19.88
N GLN A 85 -19.81 24.77 19.25
CA GLN A 85 -18.56 24.06 19.51
C GLN A 85 -17.42 24.56 18.63
N PRO A 86 -16.21 24.75 19.20
CA PRO A 86 -15.05 25.14 18.41
C PRO A 86 -14.65 24.05 17.43
N SER A 87 -14.12 24.44 16.27
CA SER A 87 -13.51 23.50 15.33
C SER A 87 -12.32 22.80 15.99
N ILE A 88 -12.26 21.48 15.88
CA ILE A 88 -11.12 20.69 16.36
C ILE A 88 -10.18 20.37 15.22
N GLU A 89 -8.88 20.30 15.51
CA GLU A 89 -7.90 19.81 14.55
C GLU A 89 -7.85 18.28 14.62
N ALA A 90 -8.01 17.64 13.46
CA ALA A 90 -7.95 16.20 13.32
C ALA A 90 -6.53 15.71 13.64
N HIS A 91 -6.45 14.67 14.45
CA HIS A 91 -5.20 13.98 14.75
C HIS A 91 -5.34 12.49 14.44
N ILE A 92 -4.19 11.85 14.25
CA ILE A 92 -4.10 10.40 14.16
C ILE A 92 -3.11 9.89 15.20
N TYR A 93 -3.47 8.80 15.89
CA TYR A 93 -2.53 8.07 16.72
C TYR A 93 -1.76 7.09 15.84
N THR A 94 -0.57 7.49 15.40
CA THR A 94 0.20 6.73 14.40
C THR A 94 1.63 6.55 14.82
N ASP A 95 2.25 5.58 14.17
CA ASP A 95 3.67 5.34 14.20
C ASP A 95 4.40 6.34 13.30
N THR A 96 5.14 7.27 13.91
CA THR A 96 5.90 8.31 13.20
C THR A 96 7.30 7.88 12.83
N HIS A 97 7.78 6.74 13.32
CA HIS A 97 9.12 6.23 13.06
C HIS A 97 9.12 5.07 12.05
N ALA A 98 7.97 4.73 11.46
CA ALA A 98 7.88 3.75 10.40
C ALA A 98 8.77 4.14 9.20
N PRO A 99 9.68 3.26 8.75
CA PRO A 99 10.55 3.53 7.58
C PRO A 99 9.77 3.52 6.26
N GLY A 100 8.62 2.86 6.25
CA GLY A 100 7.71 2.80 5.11
C GLY A 100 6.36 2.19 5.49
N ARG A 101 5.41 2.16 4.56
CA ARG A 101 4.09 1.56 4.73
C ARG A 101 3.95 0.33 3.82
N LEU A 102 3.64 -0.80 4.44
CA LEU A 102 3.30 -2.04 3.76
C LEU A 102 1.79 -2.10 3.52
N PHE A 103 1.40 -2.38 2.28
CA PHE A 103 0.04 -2.61 1.85
C PHE A 103 -0.09 -4.07 1.44
N GLN A 104 -1.05 -4.76 2.05
CA GLN A 104 -1.43 -6.14 1.76
C GLN A 104 -2.90 -6.15 1.37
N ALA A 105 -3.34 -7.18 0.65
CA ALA A 105 -4.74 -7.29 0.22
C ALA A 105 -5.22 -6.07 -0.60
N LEU A 106 -4.36 -5.54 -1.47
CA LEU A 106 -4.62 -4.27 -2.18
C LEU A 106 -5.93 -4.31 -2.99
N LYS A 107 -6.27 -5.48 -3.55
CA LYS A 107 -7.52 -5.70 -4.26
C LYS A 107 -8.75 -5.30 -3.46
N THR A 108 -8.76 -5.55 -2.14
CA THR A 108 -9.89 -5.22 -1.26
C THR A 108 -10.17 -3.72 -1.25
N PHE A 109 -9.13 -2.89 -1.38
CA PHE A 109 -9.25 -1.44 -1.44
C PHE A 109 -9.78 -0.96 -2.80
N LEU A 110 -9.52 -1.70 -3.89
CA LEU A 110 -9.97 -1.31 -5.24
C LEU A 110 -11.46 -1.53 -5.51
N GLY A 111 -12.15 -2.32 -4.69
CA GLY A 111 -13.58 -2.62 -4.85
C GLY A 111 -14.52 -1.57 -4.25
N ASP A 112 -13.99 -0.70 -3.39
CA ASP A 112 -14.65 0.51 -2.92
C ASP A 112 -14.41 1.61 -3.97
N PRO A 113 -15.40 2.42 -4.41
CA PRO A 113 -15.14 3.60 -5.22
C PRO A 113 -14.22 4.57 -4.45
N LEU A 114 -12.92 4.30 -4.52
CA LEU A 114 -11.84 5.13 -4.01
C LEU A 114 -11.77 6.41 -4.87
N GLU A 115 -12.70 7.33 -4.64
CA GLU A 115 -12.50 8.73 -5.02
C GLU A 115 -11.36 9.37 -4.21
N THR A 116 -10.86 8.68 -3.16
CA THR A 116 -9.92 9.26 -2.20
C THR A 116 -8.52 8.66 -2.37
N ARG A 117 -7.55 9.50 -2.78
CA ARG A 117 -6.12 9.16 -2.76
C ARG A 117 -5.70 8.72 -1.36
N THR A 118 -4.91 7.67 -1.25
CA THR A 118 -4.37 7.24 0.05
C THR A 118 -3.20 8.15 0.44
N ASN A 119 -3.26 8.73 1.64
CA ASN A 119 -2.14 9.48 2.18
C ASN A 119 -1.06 8.50 2.68
N VAL A 120 0.14 8.60 2.12
CA VAL A 120 1.33 7.85 2.52
C VAL A 120 2.41 8.87 2.90
N PHE A 121 2.65 9.01 4.20
CA PHE A 121 3.63 9.95 4.77
C PHE A 121 3.45 11.40 4.30
N GLY A 122 2.22 11.90 4.28
CA GLY A 122 1.90 13.27 3.85
C GLY A 122 1.77 13.42 2.33
N SER A 123 2.09 12.38 1.55
CA SER A 123 1.95 12.39 0.10
C SER A 123 0.71 11.63 -0.33
N ALA A 124 -0.17 12.28 -1.09
CA ALA A 124 -1.31 11.61 -1.71
C ALA A 124 -0.82 10.68 -2.83
N LYS A 125 -1.01 9.37 -2.66
CA LYS A 125 -0.70 8.36 -3.68
C LYS A 125 -2.01 7.79 -4.23
N GLY A 126 -2.10 7.70 -5.55
CA GLY A 126 -3.10 6.85 -6.19
C GLY A 126 -2.74 5.40 -5.93
N LEU A 127 -3.73 4.58 -5.61
CA LEU A 127 -3.62 3.13 -5.69
C LEU A 127 -3.92 2.69 -7.11
#